data_AF-A0A3D6B1M0-F1
#
_entry.id   AF-A0A3D6B1M0-F1
#
_cell.length_a   1.000
_cell.length_b   1.000
_cell.length_c   1.000
_cell.angle_alpha   90.00
_cell.angle_beta   90.00
_cell.angle_gamma   90.00
#
_symmetry.space_group_name_H-M   'P 1'
#
loop_
_entity.id
_entity.type
_entity.pdbx_description
1 polymer ?
#
loop_
_entity_poly.entity_id
_entity_poly.type
_entity_poly.pdbx_seq_one_letter_code
_entity_poly.pdbx_strand_id
1 'polypeptide(L)'
;MANVELKTRIKLRYDTFTNWSTNNPTLLKGEIAVTSVPAAPTKDVNSVEAPQILFKVGDGTSKYNELKWASGLAADVYEWAKAATKPTYTATEVGADAAGAAAAAEKNAKDYTDEKIAALPAAAEYTLETGATDGSLVLKKDGTAVGDAAVVKGWAELLAKAEKGITDAATAQAAAEAAQATANAALPEADFEDFKTTNADAIAEAKKAGTDAMAEAQKKIGSVALAGGTNNGTLKLTVDGTATDNIAVTGLGSAAYTDADAYATAAQGEKADAAMPKAGGAFTGAVTVLAPTADMNPANKKYVDDAIKGVTQFDYQVVDTLPTTGQKGTIYLVAHSHGTQDGYDEYIWVNDAWEKIGSTDINLTDYAKKSDVTAEIEKLDVDELAIGVGETVKTISEADGKIAVTKQSIQITQSQVTGLDTALAGKQDSLTTDQLAAVNSGITADKVATYDGYADGKQDKLTAVQLNAVNSGITSAKVTKYDGYEATINGKQDKITAENKLSATLIDGLATVATSGSYNDLTDKPTIPDAANNAALKDTSGATIFTADASEDVTITVIDCGNASATW
;
A
#
# COMPACT_ATOMS: atom_id res chain seq x y z
N MET A 1 -25.68 108.33 -24.03
CA MET A 1 -27.05 107.96 -23.62
C MET A 1 -26.98 107.66 -22.12
N ALA A 2 -27.55 108.53 -21.29
CA ALA A 2 -27.49 108.37 -19.85
C ALA A 2 -28.42 107.22 -19.44
N ASN A 3 -27.85 106.15 -18.90
CA ASN A 3 -28.61 105.05 -18.34
C ASN A 3 -29.37 105.55 -17.11
N VAL A 4 -30.70 105.57 -17.19
CA VAL A 4 -31.54 105.75 -16.01
C VAL A 4 -31.67 104.39 -15.33
N GLU A 5 -30.93 104.18 -14.24
CA GLU A 5 -31.01 102.95 -13.47
C GLU A 5 -32.30 102.93 -12.64
N LEU A 6 -33.29 102.18 -13.11
CA LEU A 6 -34.57 102.00 -12.40
C LEU A 6 -34.41 100.91 -11.33
N LYS A 7 -34.22 101.34 -10.08
CA LYS A 7 -34.17 100.44 -8.92
C LYS A 7 -35.59 100.08 -8.48
N THR A 8 -36.15 99.03 -9.08
CA THR A 8 -37.46 98.51 -8.71
C THR A 8 -37.36 97.08 -8.16
N ARG A 9 -38.33 96.68 -7.34
CA ARG A 9 -38.53 95.29 -6.90
C ARG A 9 -39.87 94.82 -7.47
N ILE A 10 -39.83 93.87 -8.40
CA ILE A 10 -41.02 93.34 -9.07
C ILE A 10 -41.47 92.07 -8.33
N LYS A 11 -42.74 92.00 -7.92
CA LYS A 11 -43.34 90.79 -7.35
C LYS A 11 -43.92 89.93 -8.47
N LEU A 12 -43.39 88.71 -8.64
CA LEU A 12 -43.90 87.74 -9.61
C LEU A 12 -45.14 87.01 -9.07
N ARG A 13 -45.97 86.46 -9.96
CA ARG A 13 -47.13 85.66 -9.55
C ARG A 13 -46.66 84.35 -8.94
N TYR A 14 -47.13 84.08 -7.71
CA TYR A 14 -46.74 82.92 -6.92
C TYR A 14 -47.99 82.25 -6.37
N ASP A 15 -48.12 80.94 -6.56
CA ASP A 15 -49.25 80.16 -6.05
C ASP A 15 -48.89 78.66 -5.93
N THR A 16 -49.79 77.86 -5.35
CA THR A 16 -49.66 76.40 -5.23
C THR A 16 -49.87 75.70 -6.56
N PHE A 17 -49.24 74.53 -6.73
CA PHE A 17 -49.40 73.72 -7.94
C PHE A 17 -50.87 73.36 -8.22
N THR A 18 -51.64 73.03 -7.19
CA THR A 18 -53.06 72.72 -7.33
C THR A 18 -53.85 73.90 -7.89
N ASN A 19 -53.59 75.12 -7.41
CA ASN A 19 -54.34 76.30 -7.85
C ASN A 19 -53.94 76.73 -9.27
N TRP A 20 -52.64 76.71 -9.59
CA TRP A 20 -52.17 76.93 -10.95
C TRP A 20 -52.73 75.90 -11.92
N SER A 21 -52.75 74.62 -11.52
CA SER A 21 -53.19 73.54 -12.39
C SER A 21 -54.69 73.52 -12.61
N THR A 22 -55.48 73.94 -11.62
CA THR A 22 -56.94 74.01 -11.73
C THR A 22 -57.37 75.18 -12.62
N ASN A 23 -56.82 76.38 -12.37
CA ASN A 23 -57.20 77.56 -13.17
C ASN A 23 -56.56 77.55 -14.56
N ASN A 24 -55.40 76.90 -14.69
CA ASN A 24 -54.69 76.61 -15.93
C ASN A 24 -54.62 77.79 -16.92
N PRO A 25 -54.13 78.99 -16.51
CA PRO A 25 -54.11 80.15 -17.38
C PRO A 25 -53.04 80.03 -18.48
N THR A 26 -53.26 80.74 -19.59
CA THR A 26 -52.23 80.97 -20.62
C THR A 26 -51.32 82.11 -20.17
N LEU A 27 -50.03 81.82 -19.97
CA LEU A 27 -49.04 82.80 -19.53
C LEU A 27 -48.41 83.52 -20.73
N LEU A 28 -48.14 84.82 -20.59
CA LEU A 28 -47.48 85.58 -21.65
C LEU A 28 -46.07 85.05 -21.92
N LYS A 29 -45.54 85.29 -23.12
CA LYS A 29 -44.21 84.82 -23.50
C LYS A 29 -43.15 85.44 -22.59
N GLY A 30 -42.39 84.60 -21.89
CA GLY A 30 -41.39 85.01 -20.91
C GLY A 30 -41.94 85.30 -19.51
N GLU A 31 -43.26 85.24 -19.30
CA GLU A 31 -43.84 85.40 -17.95
C GLU A 31 -43.54 84.17 -17.09
N ILE A 32 -43.03 84.39 -15.89
CA ILE A 32 -42.65 83.32 -14.96
C ILE A 32 -43.81 83.07 -14.00
N ALA A 33 -44.37 81.87 -14.04
CA ALA A 33 -45.23 81.36 -12.98
C ALA A 33 -44.37 80.63 -11.96
N VAL A 34 -44.32 81.20 -10.75
CA VAL A 34 -43.63 80.58 -9.62
C VAL A 34 -44.64 79.71 -8.87
N THR A 35 -44.27 78.46 -8.64
CA THR A 35 -45.19 77.45 -8.11
C THR A 35 -44.61 76.76 -6.89
N SER A 36 -45.38 76.72 -5.81
CA SER A 36 -45.09 75.89 -4.65
C SER A 36 -45.72 74.51 -4.77
N VAL A 37 -44.91 73.46 -4.61
CA VAL A 37 -45.33 72.05 -4.62
C VAL A 37 -45.07 71.46 -3.23
N PRO A 38 -46.06 70.89 -2.52
CA PRO A 38 -45.83 70.21 -1.24
C PRO A 38 -44.79 69.08 -1.40
N ALA A 39 -43.80 69.02 -0.51
CA ALA A 39 -42.67 68.09 -0.63
C ALA A 39 -43.08 66.61 -0.42
N ALA A 40 -42.44 65.69 -1.15
CA ALA A 40 -42.45 64.24 -0.89
C ALA A 40 -41.10 63.80 -0.29
N PRO A 41 -41.03 62.70 0.48
CA PRO A 41 -39.91 62.44 1.38
C PRO A 41 -38.67 61.86 0.65
N THR A 42 -37.48 62.18 1.17
CA THR A 42 -36.12 61.72 0.79
C THR A 42 -35.44 62.55 -0.33
N LYS A 43 -34.20 63.07 -0.22
CA LYS A 43 -33.03 62.82 0.67
C LYS A 43 -32.18 64.10 0.87
N ASP A 44 -31.70 64.32 2.11
CA ASP A 44 -30.46 64.98 2.63
C ASP A 44 -29.80 66.20 1.92
N VAL A 45 -29.09 67.15 2.56
CA VAL A 45 -28.51 67.26 3.93
C VAL A 45 -28.82 68.65 4.57
N ASN A 46 -29.81 69.40 4.07
CA ASN A 46 -30.23 70.71 4.64
C ASN A 46 -31.75 70.95 4.51
N SER A 47 -32.56 69.89 4.57
CA SER A 47 -34.01 70.02 4.41
C SER A 47 -34.71 70.35 5.72
N VAL A 48 -35.14 71.62 5.85
CA VAL A 48 -36.28 72.05 6.66
C VAL A 48 -37.48 72.20 5.72
N GLU A 49 -38.48 71.34 5.90
CA GLU A 49 -39.65 71.21 5.03
C GLU A 49 -40.41 72.54 4.83
N ALA A 50 -40.29 73.08 3.61
CA ALA A 50 -41.18 74.05 2.99
C ALA A 50 -41.44 73.56 1.55
N PRO A 51 -42.57 73.89 0.91
CA PRO A 51 -42.88 73.37 -0.42
C PRO A 51 -41.75 73.68 -1.42
N GLN A 52 -41.46 72.73 -2.31
CA GLN A 52 -40.49 72.91 -3.39
C GLN A 52 -40.99 74.02 -4.32
N ILE A 53 -40.12 75.00 -4.59
CA ILE A 53 -40.45 76.11 -5.49
C ILE A 53 -39.90 75.80 -6.86
N LEU A 54 -40.81 75.54 -7.79
CA LEU A 54 -40.51 75.33 -9.20
C LEU A 54 -41.06 76.49 -10.02
N PHE A 55 -40.57 76.68 -11.24
CA PHE A 55 -41.10 77.69 -12.14
C PHE A 55 -41.31 77.15 -13.55
N LYS A 56 -42.38 77.64 -14.17
CA LYS A 56 -42.64 77.50 -15.60
C LYS A 56 -42.55 78.87 -16.25
N VAL A 57 -42.07 78.91 -17.48
CA VAL A 57 -41.99 80.15 -18.27
C VAL A 57 -43.01 80.06 -19.39
N GLY A 58 -43.91 81.04 -19.46
CA GLY A 58 -44.90 81.14 -20.52
C GLY A 58 -44.24 81.27 -21.88
N ASP A 59 -44.83 80.65 -22.90
CA ASP A 59 -44.44 80.81 -24.29
C ASP A 59 -45.34 81.80 -25.04
N GLY A 60 -46.38 82.33 -24.36
CA GLY A 60 -47.38 83.25 -24.90
C GLY A 60 -48.64 82.59 -25.45
N THR A 61 -48.67 81.25 -25.50
CA THR A 61 -49.74 80.49 -26.18
C THR A 61 -50.27 79.31 -25.36
N SER A 62 -49.39 78.54 -24.73
CA SER A 62 -49.73 77.32 -24.00
C SER A 62 -50.29 77.62 -22.61
N LYS A 63 -51.20 76.76 -22.13
CA LYS A 63 -51.72 76.87 -20.77
C LYS A 63 -50.72 76.31 -19.74
N TYR A 64 -50.82 76.75 -18.49
CA TYR A 64 -49.89 76.39 -17.41
C TYR A 64 -49.57 74.88 -17.29
N ASN A 65 -50.56 73.99 -17.41
CA ASN A 65 -50.38 72.53 -17.32
C ASN A 65 -49.60 71.95 -18.49
N GLU A 66 -49.67 72.61 -19.65
CA GLU A 66 -49.01 72.18 -20.89
C GLU A 66 -47.55 72.69 -20.94
N LEU A 67 -47.25 73.76 -20.22
CA LEU A 67 -45.89 74.27 -20.08
C LEU A 67 -45.01 73.26 -19.32
N LYS A 68 -43.75 73.15 -19.73
CA LYS A 68 -42.77 72.31 -19.03
C LYS A 68 -42.12 73.07 -17.87
N TRP A 69 -41.72 72.34 -16.84
CA TRP A 69 -40.87 72.90 -15.79
C TRP A 69 -39.52 73.32 -16.36
N ALA A 70 -39.02 74.47 -15.91
CA ALA A 70 -37.66 74.86 -16.22
C ALA A 70 -36.69 73.89 -15.55
N SER A 71 -35.94 73.15 -16.35
CA SER A 71 -34.87 72.24 -15.90
C SER A 71 -33.76 72.21 -16.93
N GLY A 72 -32.52 71.96 -16.50
CA GLY A 72 -31.40 71.68 -17.41
C GLY A 72 -31.33 70.19 -17.74
N LEU A 73 -31.30 69.82 -19.02
CA LEU A 73 -31.00 68.45 -19.45
C LEU A 73 -29.50 68.20 -19.28
N ALA A 74 -29.10 67.24 -18.44
CA ALA A 74 -27.71 66.78 -18.38
C ALA A 74 -27.36 66.04 -19.68
N ALA A 75 -26.34 66.53 -20.41
CA ALA A 75 -26.11 66.20 -21.81
C ALA A 75 -25.44 64.83 -22.09
N ASP A 76 -24.83 64.17 -21.10
CA ASP A 76 -23.95 63.04 -21.39
C ASP A 76 -24.33 61.73 -20.67
N VAL A 77 -25.47 61.15 -21.05
CA VAL A 77 -25.72 59.71 -20.77
C VAL A 77 -26.03 59.01 -22.09
N TYR A 78 -25.13 58.13 -22.50
CA TYR A 78 -25.22 57.39 -23.76
C TYR A 78 -26.40 56.41 -23.80
N GLU A 79 -26.95 56.15 -24.99
CA GLU A 79 -28.19 55.40 -25.19
C GLU A 79 -28.13 53.95 -24.66
N TRP A 80 -26.97 53.29 -24.76
CA TRP A 80 -26.77 51.92 -24.26
C TRP A 80 -27.01 51.79 -22.75
N ALA A 81 -26.76 52.86 -21.97
CA ALA A 81 -26.98 52.86 -20.53
C ALA A 81 -28.47 52.98 -20.16
N LYS A 82 -29.30 53.43 -21.11
CA LYS A 82 -30.75 53.65 -20.95
C LYS A 82 -31.60 52.51 -21.53
N ALA A 83 -30.99 51.51 -22.18
CA ALA A 83 -31.70 50.39 -22.79
C ALA A 83 -32.23 49.39 -21.74
N ALA A 84 -33.46 48.89 -21.94
CA ALA A 84 -34.15 47.99 -21.00
C ALA A 84 -33.53 46.59 -20.91
N THR A 85 -32.84 46.14 -21.95
CA THR A 85 -32.07 44.87 -21.95
C THR A 85 -30.64 45.20 -22.30
N LYS A 86 -29.69 44.82 -21.44
CA LYS A 86 -28.29 45.17 -21.63
C LYS A 86 -27.58 44.13 -22.52
N PRO A 87 -26.55 44.53 -23.30
CA PRO A 87 -25.73 43.59 -24.05
C PRO A 87 -25.08 42.55 -23.12
N THR A 88 -24.89 41.33 -23.62
CA THR A 88 -24.10 40.30 -22.92
C THR A 88 -22.63 40.60 -23.13
N TYR A 89 -21.89 40.82 -22.04
CA TYR A 89 -20.45 41.05 -22.08
C TYR A 89 -19.69 39.76 -21.77
N THR A 90 -18.52 39.58 -22.39
CA THR A 90 -17.56 38.54 -22.01
C THR A 90 -16.79 38.96 -20.76
N ALA A 91 -16.25 38.00 -20.01
CA ALA A 91 -15.56 38.27 -18.73
C ALA A 91 -14.45 39.34 -18.88
N THR A 92 -13.68 39.27 -19.97
CA THR A 92 -12.60 40.22 -20.27
C THR A 92 -13.11 41.64 -20.52
N GLU A 93 -14.28 41.82 -21.13
CA GLU A 93 -14.86 43.14 -21.47
C GLU A 93 -15.34 43.92 -20.24
N VAL A 94 -15.65 43.23 -19.14
CA VAL A 94 -16.04 43.85 -17.86
C VAL A 94 -14.91 43.85 -16.82
N GLY A 95 -13.70 43.45 -17.22
CA GLY A 95 -12.54 43.36 -16.32
C GLY A 95 -12.61 42.22 -15.31
N ALA A 96 -13.44 41.19 -15.55
CA ALA A 96 -13.48 39.97 -14.78
C ALA A 96 -12.52 38.92 -15.36
N ASP A 97 -11.79 38.21 -14.50
CA ASP A 97 -10.98 37.08 -14.96
C ASP A 97 -11.89 35.90 -15.40
N ALA A 98 -11.37 35.06 -16.30
CA ALA A 98 -12.12 33.90 -16.82
C ALA A 98 -12.37 32.81 -15.76
N ALA A 99 -11.82 32.95 -14.54
CA ALA A 99 -11.90 31.96 -13.47
C ALA A 99 -13.09 32.20 -12.51
N GLY A 100 -13.72 33.37 -12.55
CA GLY A 100 -14.91 33.70 -11.76
C GLY A 100 -14.60 33.88 -10.27
N ALA A 101 -15.61 34.30 -9.50
CA ALA A 101 -15.51 34.69 -8.08
C ALA A 101 -14.79 33.67 -7.16
N ALA A 102 -14.62 32.42 -7.60
CA ALA A 102 -13.88 31.37 -6.90
C ALA A 102 -12.36 31.65 -6.80
N ALA A 103 -11.71 32.15 -7.86
CA ALA A 103 -10.27 32.43 -7.82
C ALA A 103 -9.95 33.64 -6.94
N ALA A 104 -10.81 34.67 -6.97
CA ALA A 104 -10.73 35.80 -6.05
C ALA A 104 -10.98 35.38 -4.58
N ALA A 105 -11.91 34.45 -4.34
CA ALA A 105 -12.16 33.91 -3.00
C ALA A 105 -10.96 33.09 -2.49
N GLU A 106 -10.33 32.28 -3.35
CA GLU A 106 -9.12 31.52 -3.03
C GLU A 106 -7.94 32.44 -2.73
N LYS A 107 -7.76 33.49 -3.53
CA LYS A 107 -6.74 34.51 -3.27
C LYS A 107 -7.00 35.27 -1.97
N ASN A 108 -8.25 35.68 -1.71
CA ASN A 108 -8.61 36.38 -0.46
C ASN A 108 -8.45 35.48 0.77
N ALA A 109 -8.77 34.19 0.65
CA ALA A 109 -8.52 33.21 1.71
C ALA A 109 -7.02 33.05 1.95
N LYS A 110 -6.22 32.96 0.88
CA LYS A 110 -4.76 32.90 0.97
C LYS A 110 -4.19 34.17 1.61
N ASP A 111 -4.60 35.34 1.16
CA ASP A 111 -4.14 36.63 1.69
C ASP A 111 -4.50 36.77 3.18
N TYR A 112 -5.71 36.35 3.59
CA TYR A 112 -6.12 36.33 5.00
C TYR A 112 -5.29 35.33 5.82
N THR A 113 -5.04 34.13 5.30
CA THR A 113 -4.19 33.14 5.96
C THR A 113 -2.75 33.62 6.08
N ASP A 114 -2.19 34.23 5.04
CA ASP A 114 -0.85 34.82 5.04
C ASP A 114 -0.78 36.00 6.04
N GLU A 115 -1.81 36.85 6.12
CA GLU A 115 -1.90 37.92 7.12
C GLU A 115 -1.95 37.36 8.55
N LYS A 116 -2.73 36.29 8.78
CA LYS A 116 -2.77 35.61 10.09
C LYS A 116 -1.45 34.92 10.44
N ILE A 117 -0.76 34.34 9.47
CA ILE A 117 0.57 33.75 9.67
C ILE A 117 1.61 34.83 9.96
N ALA A 118 1.57 35.97 9.25
CA ALA A 118 2.46 37.10 9.49
C ALA A 118 2.19 37.82 10.82
N ALA A 119 0.95 37.74 11.33
CA ALA A 119 0.57 38.24 12.64
C ALA A 119 0.88 37.26 13.80
N LEU A 120 1.24 36.01 13.51
CA LEU A 120 1.82 35.13 14.53
C LEU A 120 3.21 35.67 14.89
N PRO A 121 3.55 35.79 16.18
CA PRO A 121 4.91 36.16 16.58
C PRO A 121 5.88 35.13 15.98
N ALA A 122 7.00 35.60 15.40
CA ALA A 122 8.00 34.74 14.81
C ALA A 122 8.32 33.60 15.79
N ALA A 123 8.19 32.35 15.33
CA ALA A 123 8.49 31.19 16.14
C ALA A 123 9.94 31.30 16.59
N ALA A 124 10.14 31.47 17.90
CA ALA A 124 11.42 31.84 18.43
C ALA A 124 12.50 30.82 18.03
N GLU A 125 13.52 31.28 17.31
CA GLU A 125 14.52 30.41 16.73
C GLU A 125 15.55 30.07 17.82
N TYR A 126 15.58 28.80 18.22
CA TYR A 126 16.54 28.34 19.22
C TYR A 126 17.81 27.86 18.52
N THR A 127 18.90 28.61 18.71
CA THR A 127 20.22 28.28 18.14
C THR A 127 21.20 27.91 19.25
N LEU A 128 22.08 26.94 18.99
CA LEU A 128 23.23 26.64 19.84
C LEU A 128 24.46 27.30 19.21
N GLU A 129 25.05 28.24 19.93
CA GLU A 129 26.26 28.94 19.50
C GLU A 129 27.36 28.79 20.55
N THR A 130 28.62 28.79 20.11
CA THR A 130 29.77 28.81 21.01
C THR A 130 29.95 30.20 21.64
N GLY A 131 29.98 30.26 22.96
CA GLY A 131 30.18 31.46 23.77
C GLY A 131 31.55 32.10 23.50
N ALA A 132 31.54 33.42 23.34
CA ALA A 132 32.64 34.17 22.72
C ALA A 132 33.96 34.22 23.50
N THR A 133 34.02 33.71 24.74
CA THR A 133 35.18 33.85 25.63
C THR A 133 35.70 32.55 26.26
N ASP A 134 34.93 31.46 26.23
CA ASP A 134 35.31 30.19 26.88
C ASP A 134 35.01 28.91 26.07
N GLY A 135 34.39 29.03 24.89
CA GLY A 135 34.06 27.90 24.02
C GLY A 135 32.86 27.06 24.46
N SER A 136 32.14 27.44 25.52
CA SER A 136 30.91 26.74 25.96
C SER A 136 29.77 26.89 24.95
N LEU A 137 28.84 25.93 24.87
CA LEU A 137 27.65 26.06 24.01
C LEU A 137 26.54 26.80 24.78
N VAL A 138 26.08 27.93 24.24
CA VAL A 138 25.00 28.75 24.80
C VAL A 138 23.74 28.57 23.94
N LEU A 139 22.62 28.23 24.57
CA LEU A 139 21.32 28.28 23.91
C LEU A 139 20.85 29.72 23.83
N LYS A 140 20.54 30.17 22.62
CA LYS A 140 19.91 31.46 22.38
C LYS A 140 18.51 31.25 21.84
N LYS A 141 17.61 32.16 22.20
CA LYS A 141 16.28 32.30 21.64
C LYS A 141 16.24 33.69 21.02
N ASP A 142 16.11 33.75 19.70
CA ASP A 142 16.11 34.99 18.92
C ASP A 142 17.38 35.83 19.17
N GLY A 143 18.54 35.16 19.18
CA GLY A 143 19.85 35.80 19.37
C GLY A 143 20.18 36.22 20.81
N THR A 144 19.22 36.12 21.75
CA THR A 144 19.43 36.42 23.16
C THR A 144 19.64 35.13 23.95
N ALA A 145 20.67 35.08 24.81
CA ALA A 145 20.93 33.88 25.62
C ALA A 145 19.74 33.60 26.54
N VAL A 146 19.23 32.37 26.51
CA VAL A 146 18.13 31.94 27.37
C VAL A 146 18.46 30.62 28.05
N GLY A 147 17.93 30.46 29.26
CA GLY A 147 18.36 29.44 30.20
C GLY A 147 19.16 30.06 31.33
N ASP A 148 18.99 29.53 32.54
CA ASP A 148 19.77 29.99 33.69
C ASP A 148 21.26 29.78 33.39
N ALA A 149 22.04 30.86 33.44
CA ALA A 149 23.48 30.83 33.19
C ALA A 149 24.17 29.79 34.08
N ALA A 150 23.64 29.50 35.28
CA ALA A 150 24.14 28.47 36.17
C ALA A 150 23.92 27.04 35.66
N VAL A 151 22.82 26.77 34.94
CA VAL A 151 22.50 25.44 34.39
C VAL A 151 23.38 25.13 33.18
N VAL A 152 23.54 26.10 32.27
CA VAL A 152 24.41 25.96 31.09
C VAL A 152 25.88 25.86 31.52
N LYS A 153 26.30 26.66 32.50
CA LYS A 153 27.64 26.56 33.12
C LYS A 153 27.83 25.25 33.88
N GLY A 154 26.80 24.75 34.56
CA GLY A 154 26.83 23.46 35.26
C GLY A 154 27.03 22.27 34.31
N TRP A 155 26.44 22.30 33.11
CA TRP A 155 26.66 21.29 32.08
C TRP A 155 28.07 21.36 31.47
N ALA A 156 28.59 22.57 31.22
CA ALA A 156 29.96 22.77 30.77
C ALA A 156 30.99 22.33 31.84
N GLU A 157 30.72 22.61 33.12
CA GLU A 157 31.53 22.15 34.25
C GLU A 157 31.46 20.64 34.47
N LEU A 158 30.29 20.01 34.25
CA LEU A 158 30.12 18.54 34.26
C LEU A 158 30.90 17.89 33.12
N LEU A 159 30.92 18.49 31.92
CA LEU A 159 31.67 18.01 30.77
C LEU A 159 33.19 18.16 30.98
N ALA A 160 33.63 19.30 31.55
CA ALA A 160 35.03 19.52 31.93
C ALA A 160 35.49 18.62 33.10
N LYS A 161 34.58 18.24 34.01
CA LYS A 161 34.84 17.25 35.07
C LYS A 161 34.81 15.81 34.55
N ALA A 162 34.01 15.50 33.53
CA ALA A 162 34.02 14.20 32.85
C ALA A 162 35.35 13.96 32.11
N GLU A 163 36.00 15.00 31.59
CA GLU A 163 37.38 14.92 31.06
C GLU A 163 38.45 14.77 32.16
N LYS A 164 38.14 15.05 33.43
CA LYS A 164 39.02 14.86 34.59
C LYS A 164 38.44 13.83 35.57
N GLY A 165 38.55 12.55 35.22
CA GLY A 165 38.70 11.42 36.15
C GLY A 165 37.82 11.37 37.41
N ILE A 166 36.77 10.55 37.32
CA ILE A 166 35.88 10.04 38.38
C ILE A 166 36.55 9.83 39.75
N THR A 167 36.22 10.65 40.76
CA THR A 167 36.34 10.28 42.19
C THR A 167 35.34 11.04 43.10
N ASP A 168 34.10 11.30 42.67
CA ASP A 168 33.11 11.86 43.62
C ASP A 168 31.63 11.70 43.24
N ALA A 169 31.21 10.45 43.00
CA ALA A 169 29.83 10.12 42.61
C ALA A 169 28.77 10.60 43.63
N ALA A 170 29.10 10.63 44.93
CA ALA A 170 28.20 11.12 45.97
C ALA A 170 27.99 12.65 45.89
N THR A 171 29.05 13.40 45.60
CA THR A 171 29.00 14.86 45.43
C THR A 171 28.28 15.24 44.13
N ALA A 172 28.45 14.45 43.07
CA ALA A 172 27.70 14.61 41.83
C ALA A 172 26.20 14.31 42.00
N GLN A 173 25.85 13.26 42.75
CA GLN A 173 24.46 12.93 43.06
C GLN A 173 23.81 14.01 43.94
N ALA A 174 24.48 14.47 45.00
CA ALA A 174 23.95 15.53 45.86
C ALA A 174 23.76 16.86 45.11
N ALA A 175 24.66 17.20 44.19
CA ALA A 175 24.52 18.38 43.33
C ALA A 175 23.37 18.24 42.32
N ALA A 176 23.16 17.04 41.76
CA ALA A 176 22.03 16.76 40.86
C ALA A 176 20.69 16.80 41.61
N GLU A 177 20.62 16.20 42.81
CA GLU A 177 19.42 16.23 43.66
C GLU A 177 19.11 17.65 44.16
N ALA A 178 20.13 18.46 44.50
CA ALA A 178 19.96 19.86 44.86
C ALA A 178 19.48 20.71 43.66
N ALA A 179 20.05 20.52 42.48
CA ALA A 179 19.61 21.20 41.26
C ALA A 179 18.17 20.82 40.89
N GLN A 180 17.78 19.56 41.08
CA GLN A 180 16.42 19.09 40.86
C GLN A 180 15.44 19.65 41.90
N ALA A 181 15.85 19.78 43.16
CA ALA A 181 15.06 20.42 44.21
C ALA A 181 14.86 21.93 43.95
N THR A 182 15.89 22.63 43.46
CA THR A 182 15.78 24.05 43.06
C THR A 182 14.89 24.22 41.82
N ALA A 183 15.00 23.32 40.83
CA ALA A 183 14.13 23.34 39.65
C ALA A 183 12.66 23.08 40.01
N ASN A 184 12.39 22.15 40.92
CA ASN A 184 11.04 21.87 41.41
C ASN A 184 10.48 23.00 42.29
N ALA A 185 11.33 23.72 43.04
CA ALA A 185 10.89 24.87 43.84
C ALA A 185 10.66 26.14 43.00
N ALA A 186 11.25 26.22 41.79
CA ALA A 186 11.11 27.34 40.86
C ALA A 186 9.91 27.19 39.90
N LEU A 187 9.23 26.04 39.90
CA LEU A 187 7.96 25.82 39.22
C LEU A 187 6.85 25.71 40.28
N PRO A 188 6.12 26.80 40.60
CA PRO A 188 4.96 26.69 41.47
C PRO A 188 3.97 25.72 40.83
N GLU A 189 3.55 24.66 41.54
CA GLU A 189 2.43 23.80 41.12
C GLU A 189 1.20 24.65 40.74
N ALA A 190 1.07 25.81 41.39
CA ALA A 190 0.08 26.84 41.09
C ALA A 190 0.17 27.35 39.64
N ASP A 191 1.36 27.60 39.08
CA ASP A 191 1.49 28.18 37.73
C ASP A 191 1.15 27.15 36.63
N PHE A 192 1.43 25.87 36.88
CA PHE A 192 1.05 24.79 35.96
C PHE A 192 -0.45 24.51 35.99
N GLU A 193 -1.06 24.51 37.19
CA GLU A 193 -2.51 24.37 37.33
C GLU A 193 -3.26 25.63 36.86
N ASP A 194 -2.70 26.84 37.04
CA ASP A 194 -3.25 28.09 36.50
C ASP A 194 -3.17 28.12 34.97
N PHE A 195 -2.08 27.61 34.38
CA PHE A 195 -1.98 27.43 32.93
C PHE A 195 -3.00 26.42 32.39
N LYS A 196 -3.19 25.28 33.06
CA LYS A 196 -4.23 24.29 32.68
C LYS A 196 -5.63 24.87 32.80
N THR A 197 -5.91 25.59 33.90
CA THR A 197 -7.22 26.19 34.17
C THR A 197 -7.52 27.30 33.18
N THR A 198 -6.58 28.23 32.97
CA THR A 198 -6.71 29.31 31.99
C THR A 198 -6.91 28.79 30.57
N ASN A 199 -6.19 27.73 30.17
CA ASN A 199 -6.36 27.16 28.84
C ASN A 199 -7.68 26.37 28.70
N ALA A 200 -8.12 25.70 29.77
CA ALA A 200 -9.42 25.03 29.83
C ALA A 200 -10.58 26.04 29.75
N ASP A 201 -10.48 27.15 30.48
CA ASP A 201 -11.45 28.25 30.47
C ASP A 201 -11.48 28.96 29.11
N ALA A 202 -10.32 29.22 28.50
CA ALA A 202 -10.22 29.78 27.16
C ALA A 202 -10.84 28.85 26.10
N ILE A 203 -10.63 27.52 26.22
CA ILE A 203 -11.25 26.52 25.34
C ILE A 203 -12.78 26.48 25.58
N ALA A 204 -13.23 26.56 26.82
CA ALA A 204 -14.65 26.58 27.16
C ALA A 204 -15.35 27.84 26.63
N GLU A 205 -14.71 29.00 26.75
CA GLU A 205 -15.23 30.28 26.26
C GLU A 205 -15.26 30.31 24.72
N ALA A 206 -14.23 29.79 24.05
CA ALA A 206 -14.24 29.64 22.59
C ALA A 206 -15.36 28.70 22.09
N LYS A 207 -15.58 27.57 22.79
CA LYS A 207 -16.71 26.66 22.50
C LYS A 207 -18.06 27.33 22.70
N LYS A 208 -18.21 28.11 23.78
CA LYS A 208 -19.43 28.85 24.07
C LYS A 208 -19.68 29.92 23.01
N ALA A 209 -18.68 30.70 22.63
CA ALA A 209 -18.78 31.71 21.57
C ALA A 209 -19.18 31.08 20.22
N GLY A 210 -18.61 29.92 19.87
CA GLY A 210 -19.03 29.17 18.68
C GLY A 210 -20.47 28.67 18.74
N THR A 211 -20.90 28.19 19.91
CA THR A 211 -22.28 27.72 20.15
C THR A 211 -23.29 28.88 20.08
N ASP A 212 -22.97 30.01 20.71
CA ASP A 212 -23.80 31.22 20.69
C ASP A 212 -23.90 31.81 19.28
N ALA A 213 -22.78 31.81 18.53
CA ALA A 213 -22.77 32.23 17.12
C ALA A 213 -23.63 31.32 16.23
N MET A 214 -23.59 30.01 16.44
CA MET A 214 -24.48 29.06 15.75
C MET A 214 -25.94 29.28 16.13
N ALA A 215 -26.25 29.50 17.41
CA ALA A 215 -27.62 29.79 17.86
C ALA A 215 -28.15 31.11 17.27
N GLU A 216 -27.30 32.14 17.16
CA GLU A 216 -27.67 33.41 16.55
C GLU A 216 -27.82 33.32 15.02
N ALA A 217 -26.98 32.53 14.35
CA ALA A 217 -27.16 32.21 12.94
C ALA A 217 -28.47 31.43 12.70
N GLN A 218 -28.81 30.51 13.59
CA GLN A 218 -30.06 29.75 13.56
C GLN A 218 -31.29 30.65 13.77
N LYS A 219 -31.21 31.70 14.58
CA LYS A 219 -32.29 32.71 14.70
C LYS A 219 -32.45 33.56 13.44
N LYS A 220 -31.37 33.80 12.68
CA LYS A 220 -31.41 34.58 11.43
C LYS A 220 -31.98 33.79 10.24
N ILE A 221 -31.88 32.46 10.28
CA ILE A 221 -32.66 31.58 9.39
C ILE A 221 -34.02 31.40 10.06
N GLY A 222 -34.96 32.28 9.73
CA GLY A 222 -36.28 32.23 10.33
C GLY A 222 -36.94 30.86 10.24
N SER A 223 -37.78 30.50 11.21
CA SER A 223 -38.47 29.19 11.19
C SER A 223 -39.42 29.12 10.00
N VAL A 224 -39.06 28.36 8.97
CA VAL A 224 -39.90 28.14 7.79
C VAL A 224 -40.61 26.79 7.90
N ALA A 225 -41.94 26.80 7.86
CA ALA A 225 -42.77 25.60 7.84
C ALA A 225 -43.77 25.65 6.67
N LEU A 226 -43.93 24.52 5.95
CA LEU A 226 -44.91 24.36 4.88
C LEU A 226 -45.97 23.33 5.29
N ALA A 227 -47.23 23.65 5.02
CA ALA A 227 -48.38 22.75 5.21
C ALA A 227 -49.41 22.93 4.08
N GLY A 228 -50.42 22.06 4.02
CA GLY A 228 -51.59 22.28 3.18
C GLY A 228 -52.36 23.52 3.62
N GLY A 229 -52.83 24.29 2.64
CA GLY A 229 -53.70 25.44 2.89
C GLY A 229 -55.11 25.01 3.29
N THR A 230 -55.89 25.96 3.83
CA THR A 230 -57.28 25.71 4.24
C THR A 230 -58.19 25.41 3.05
N ASN A 231 -57.94 26.05 1.90
CA ASN A 231 -58.66 25.80 0.67
C ASN A 231 -58.01 24.67 -0.12
N ASN A 232 -58.84 23.82 -0.74
CA ASN A 232 -58.35 22.71 -1.54
C ASN A 232 -57.43 23.24 -2.66
N GLY A 233 -56.23 22.69 -2.77
CA GLY A 233 -55.27 23.10 -3.77
C GLY A 233 -54.41 24.33 -3.49
N THR A 234 -54.33 24.73 -2.23
CA THR A 234 -53.47 25.84 -1.80
C THR A 234 -52.43 25.40 -0.78
N LEU A 235 -51.39 26.21 -0.59
CA LEU A 235 -50.34 25.99 0.41
C LEU A 235 -50.45 26.99 1.56
N LYS A 236 -49.94 26.59 2.72
CA LYS A 236 -49.71 27.48 3.87
C LYS A 236 -48.22 27.56 4.17
N LEU A 237 -47.69 28.77 4.19
CA LEU A 237 -46.30 29.05 4.51
C LEU A 237 -46.23 29.86 5.82
N THR A 238 -45.54 29.33 6.82
CA THR A 238 -45.25 30.06 8.06
C THR A 238 -43.78 30.42 8.07
N VAL A 239 -43.47 31.72 8.21
CA VAL A 239 -42.12 32.23 8.40
C VAL A 239 -42.09 33.02 9.70
N ASP A 240 -41.23 32.62 10.64
CA ASP A 240 -41.08 33.30 11.94
C ASP A 240 -42.38 33.48 12.70
N GLY A 241 -43.18 32.41 12.76
CA GLY A 241 -44.48 32.40 13.41
C GLY A 241 -45.60 33.13 12.65
N THR A 242 -45.29 33.83 11.56
CA THR A 242 -46.27 34.52 10.73
C THR A 242 -46.75 33.61 9.61
N ALA A 243 -47.99 33.14 9.70
CA ALA A 243 -48.58 32.25 8.71
C ALA A 243 -49.26 33.02 7.57
N THR A 244 -48.92 32.68 6.34
CA THR A 244 -49.65 33.05 5.12
C THR A 244 -50.36 31.80 4.60
N ASP A 245 -51.69 31.77 4.70
CA ASP A 245 -52.53 30.65 4.27
C ASP A 245 -53.11 30.91 2.86
N ASN A 246 -53.58 29.84 2.21
CA ASN A 246 -54.24 29.87 0.90
C ASN A 246 -53.39 30.45 -0.25
N ILE A 247 -52.08 30.17 -0.25
CA ILE A 247 -51.20 30.54 -1.36
C ILE A 247 -51.59 29.73 -2.59
N ALA A 248 -52.01 30.42 -3.65
CA ALA A 248 -52.44 29.79 -4.90
C ALA A 248 -51.28 29.10 -5.62
N VAL A 249 -51.47 27.83 -6.00
CA VAL A 249 -50.53 27.09 -6.84
C VAL A 249 -50.94 27.28 -8.30
N THR A 250 -50.12 27.96 -9.09
CA THR A 250 -50.39 28.21 -10.51
C THR A 250 -50.27 26.93 -11.34
N GLY A 251 -51.10 26.80 -12.38
CA GLY A 251 -51.06 25.66 -13.31
C GLY A 251 -51.91 24.46 -12.92
N LEU A 252 -52.52 24.44 -11.73
CA LEU A 252 -53.45 23.38 -11.33
C LEU A 252 -54.88 23.73 -11.75
N GLY A 253 -55.50 22.85 -12.53
CA GLY A 253 -56.86 23.02 -13.06
C GLY A 253 -57.94 22.58 -12.06
N SER A 254 -59.20 22.98 -12.30
CA SER A 254 -60.34 22.68 -11.40
C SER A 254 -60.50 21.20 -11.05
N ALA A 255 -60.06 20.32 -11.94
CA ALA A 255 -60.15 18.88 -11.73
C ALA A 255 -59.23 18.32 -10.63
N ALA A 256 -58.10 18.98 -10.37
CA ALA A 256 -57.15 18.54 -9.33
C ALA A 256 -57.74 18.70 -7.91
N TYR A 257 -58.83 19.45 -7.76
CA TYR A 257 -59.42 19.84 -6.48
C TYR A 257 -60.94 19.60 -6.41
N THR A 258 -61.50 18.91 -7.40
CA THR A 258 -62.89 18.45 -7.38
C THR A 258 -62.92 17.11 -6.66
N ASP A 259 -63.78 16.96 -5.65
CA ASP A 259 -63.94 15.69 -4.93
C ASP A 259 -64.26 14.56 -5.91
N ALA A 260 -63.67 13.38 -5.71
CA ALA A 260 -63.86 12.22 -6.60
C ALA A 260 -65.35 11.89 -6.83
N ASP A 261 -66.17 12.11 -5.79
CA ASP A 261 -67.61 11.86 -5.79
C ASP A 261 -68.40 12.82 -6.70
N ALA A 262 -67.79 13.92 -7.16
CA ALA A 262 -68.39 14.83 -8.13
C ALA A 262 -68.27 14.34 -9.60
N TYR A 263 -67.40 13.37 -9.89
CA TYR A 263 -67.22 12.81 -11.23
C TYR A 263 -68.17 11.65 -11.57
N ALA A 264 -68.59 10.89 -10.56
CA ALA A 264 -69.51 9.77 -10.70
C ALA A 264 -70.49 9.75 -9.52
N THR A 265 -71.60 10.48 -9.67
CA THR A 265 -72.64 10.52 -8.63
C THR A 265 -73.32 9.16 -8.50
N ALA A 266 -73.77 8.80 -7.29
CA ALA A 266 -74.58 7.60 -7.06
C ALA A 266 -75.78 7.51 -8.02
N ALA A 267 -76.37 8.64 -8.39
CA ALA A 267 -77.46 8.72 -9.38
C ALA A 267 -77.03 8.28 -10.79
N GLN A 268 -75.80 8.58 -11.22
CA GLN A 268 -75.26 8.09 -12.50
C GLN A 268 -74.96 6.59 -12.45
N GLY A 269 -74.49 6.09 -11.30
CA GLY A 269 -74.31 4.65 -11.05
C GLY A 269 -75.62 3.88 -11.12
N GLU A 270 -76.67 4.37 -10.44
CA GLU A 270 -78.03 3.78 -10.51
C GLU A 270 -78.57 3.77 -11.94
N LYS A 271 -78.35 4.84 -12.70
CA LYS A 271 -78.81 4.93 -14.09
C LYS A 271 -78.08 3.97 -15.03
N ALA A 272 -76.78 3.73 -14.80
CA ALA A 272 -75.99 2.76 -15.56
C ALA A 272 -76.36 1.31 -15.18
N ASP A 273 -76.56 1.03 -13.90
CA ASP A 273 -76.98 -0.28 -13.42
C ASP A 273 -78.41 -0.63 -13.86
N ALA A 274 -79.31 0.35 -13.95
CA ALA A 274 -80.65 0.16 -14.49
C ALA A 274 -80.69 -0.03 -16.03
N ALA A 275 -79.62 0.32 -16.75
CA ALA A 275 -79.59 0.21 -18.22
C ALA A 275 -79.38 -1.23 -18.72
N MET A 276 -78.88 -2.14 -17.87
CA MET A 276 -78.77 -3.56 -18.19
C MET A 276 -79.46 -4.42 -17.12
N PRO A 277 -80.47 -5.24 -17.47
CA PRO A 277 -81.09 -6.13 -16.50
C PRO A 277 -80.09 -7.18 -16.00
N LYS A 278 -79.56 -6.98 -14.79
CA LYS A 278 -78.72 -7.98 -14.11
C LYS A 278 -79.62 -9.13 -13.66
N ALA A 279 -79.27 -10.36 -14.08
CA ALA A 279 -79.99 -11.61 -13.80
C ALA A 279 -81.30 -11.85 -14.58
N GLY A 280 -81.26 -11.70 -15.91
CA GLY A 280 -82.30 -12.26 -16.79
C GLY A 280 -83.63 -11.51 -16.80
N GLY A 281 -83.65 -10.25 -16.35
CA GLY A 281 -84.81 -9.38 -16.51
C GLY A 281 -85.08 -9.02 -17.97
N ALA A 282 -86.36 -8.90 -18.35
CA ALA A 282 -86.76 -8.46 -19.68
C ALA A 282 -86.51 -6.95 -19.84
N PHE A 283 -85.95 -6.54 -20.99
CA PHE A 283 -85.96 -5.13 -21.38
C PHE A 283 -87.41 -4.64 -21.47
N THR A 284 -87.74 -3.55 -20.76
CA THR A 284 -89.11 -2.99 -20.72
C THR A 284 -89.36 -1.88 -21.74
N GLY A 285 -88.36 -1.56 -22.57
CA GLY A 285 -88.47 -0.70 -23.76
C GLY A 285 -88.30 -1.48 -25.06
N ALA A 286 -88.76 -0.94 -26.19
CA ALA A 286 -88.60 -1.57 -27.49
C ALA A 286 -87.11 -1.81 -27.81
N VAL A 287 -86.72 -3.07 -27.95
CA VAL A 287 -85.40 -3.47 -28.44
C VAL A 287 -85.51 -3.80 -29.92
N THR A 288 -84.96 -2.95 -30.77
CA THR A 288 -84.88 -3.18 -32.21
C THR A 288 -83.74 -4.15 -32.51
N VAL A 289 -84.04 -5.44 -32.58
CA VAL A 289 -83.16 -6.43 -33.22
C VAL A 289 -83.45 -6.45 -34.71
N LEU A 290 -82.41 -6.23 -35.54
CA LEU A 290 -82.53 -6.29 -37.00
C LEU A 290 -83.07 -7.67 -37.39
N ALA A 291 -84.07 -7.72 -38.28
CA ALA A 291 -84.56 -8.97 -38.83
C ALA A 291 -83.38 -9.76 -39.45
N PRO A 292 -83.23 -11.07 -39.18
CA PRO A 292 -82.13 -11.86 -39.71
C PRO A 292 -82.16 -11.85 -41.25
N THR A 293 -81.02 -11.56 -41.88
CA THR A 293 -80.79 -11.81 -43.30
C THR A 293 -80.25 -13.23 -43.51
N ALA A 294 -80.27 -13.73 -44.75
CA ALA A 294 -79.78 -15.06 -45.11
C ALA A 294 -78.34 -15.35 -44.63
N ASP A 295 -77.54 -14.31 -44.40
CA ASP A 295 -76.13 -14.41 -43.96
C ASP A 295 -75.94 -14.13 -42.46
N MET A 296 -77.01 -13.81 -41.72
CA MET A 296 -76.98 -13.61 -40.26
C MET A 296 -77.72 -14.77 -39.58
N ASN A 297 -77.04 -15.91 -39.46
CA ASN A 297 -77.56 -17.10 -38.80
C ASN A 297 -77.08 -17.17 -37.33
N PRO A 298 -77.88 -16.75 -36.33
CA PRO A 298 -77.66 -17.20 -34.96
C PRO A 298 -78.00 -18.69 -34.92
N ALA A 299 -76.98 -19.54 -35.06
CA ALA A 299 -77.12 -20.99 -35.07
C ALA A 299 -77.94 -21.45 -33.85
N ASN A 300 -79.23 -21.69 -34.06
CA ASN A 300 -80.07 -22.28 -33.03
C ASN A 300 -79.61 -23.74 -32.85
N LYS A 301 -79.66 -24.24 -31.61
CA LYS A 301 -79.30 -25.63 -31.27
C LYS A 301 -79.94 -26.64 -32.23
N LYS A 302 -81.14 -26.34 -32.74
CA LYS A 302 -81.88 -27.19 -33.69
C LYS A 302 -81.15 -27.40 -35.02
N TYR A 303 -80.56 -26.37 -35.62
CA TYR A 303 -79.82 -26.51 -36.88
C TYR A 303 -78.57 -27.38 -36.70
N VAL A 304 -77.84 -27.16 -35.61
CA VAL A 304 -76.66 -27.97 -35.26
C VAL A 304 -77.06 -29.41 -34.96
N ASP A 305 -78.14 -29.63 -34.20
CA ASP A 305 -78.65 -30.97 -33.89
C ASP A 305 -79.09 -31.71 -35.18
N ASP A 306 -79.80 -31.05 -36.09
CA ASP A 306 -80.26 -31.66 -37.36
C ASP A 306 -79.08 -32.00 -38.29
N ALA A 307 -78.04 -31.16 -38.35
CA ALA A 307 -76.83 -31.43 -39.13
C ALA A 307 -76.01 -32.59 -38.56
N ILE A 308 -75.85 -32.66 -37.23
CA ILE A 308 -75.16 -33.76 -36.54
C ILE A 308 -75.94 -35.08 -36.70
N LYS A 309 -77.28 -35.02 -36.69
CA LYS A 309 -78.14 -36.20 -36.91
C LYS A 309 -77.92 -36.87 -38.26
N GLY A 310 -77.40 -36.13 -39.25
CA GLY A 310 -77.08 -36.63 -40.60
C GLY A 310 -75.67 -37.22 -40.75
N VAL A 311 -74.80 -37.14 -39.72
CA VAL A 311 -73.44 -37.70 -39.78
C VAL A 311 -73.48 -39.18 -39.43
N THR A 312 -73.37 -40.05 -40.44
CA THR A 312 -73.36 -41.51 -40.26
C THR A 312 -71.98 -41.97 -39.77
N GLN A 313 -71.91 -42.57 -38.58
CA GLN A 313 -70.75 -43.32 -38.10
C GLN A 313 -70.68 -44.68 -38.83
N PHE A 314 -69.52 -45.34 -38.82
CA PHE A 314 -69.40 -46.69 -39.36
C PHE A 314 -69.86 -47.73 -38.33
N ASP A 315 -70.83 -48.56 -38.71
CA ASP A 315 -71.19 -49.79 -37.99
C ASP A 315 -70.50 -51.01 -38.61
N TYR A 316 -70.32 -52.09 -37.84
CA TYR A 316 -69.76 -53.36 -38.32
C TYR A 316 -70.77 -54.48 -38.22
N GLN A 317 -70.86 -55.32 -39.25
CA GLN A 317 -71.73 -56.48 -39.27
C GLN A 317 -71.00 -57.72 -39.80
N VAL A 318 -70.90 -58.76 -38.98
CA VAL A 318 -70.40 -60.07 -39.43
C VAL A 318 -71.54 -60.82 -40.13
N VAL A 319 -71.29 -61.32 -41.32
CA VAL A 319 -72.25 -62.08 -42.12
C VAL A 319 -71.61 -63.33 -42.71
N ASP A 320 -72.35 -64.42 -42.80
CA ASP A 320 -71.86 -65.66 -43.44
C ASP A 320 -71.70 -65.47 -44.96
N THR A 321 -72.58 -64.67 -45.58
CA THR A 321 -72.53 -64.24 -46.98
C THR A 321 -73.09 -62.83 -47.13
N LEU A 322 -72.60 -62.06 -48.09
CA LEU A 322 -73.11 -60.71 -48.36
C LEU A 322 -74.62 -60.73 -48.70
N PRO A 323 -75.45 -59.86 -48.09
CA PRO A 323 -76.84 -59.66 -48.49
C PRO A 323 -76.96 -59.17 -49.94
N THR A 324 -78.16 -59.24 -50.53
CA THR A 324 -78.42 -58.71 -51.89
C THR A 324 -78.20 -57.19 -52.02
N THR A 325 -78.36 -56.45 -50.92
CA THR A 325 -78.10 -55.01 -50.82
C THR A 325 -77.55 -54.68 -49.43
N GLY A 326 -76.63 -53.73 -49.32
CA GLY A 326 -76.10 -53.28 -48.03
C GLY A 326 -76.59 -51.89 -47.60
N GLN A 327 -76.28 -51.51 -46.36
CA GLN A 327 -76.57 -50.19 -45.82
C GLN A 327 -75.34 -49.28 -45.96
N LYS A 328 -75.56 -48.01 -46.33
CA LYS A 328 -74.48 -47.00 -46.34
C LYS A 328 -74.02 -46.74 -44.91
N GLY A 329 -72.70 -46.73 -44.70
CA GLY A 329 -72.10 -46.58 -43.38
C GLY A 329 -71.96 -47.89 -42.59
N THR A 330 -72.15 -49.05 -43.21
CA THR A 330 -71.88 -50.35 -42.57
C THR A 330 -70.75 -51.08 -43.29
N ILE A 331 -69.76 -51.55 -42.54
CA ILE A 331 -68.71 -52.46 -42.99
C ILE A 331 -69.15 -53.89 -42.70
N TYR A 332 -69.20 -54.73 -43.73
CA TYR A 332 -69.61 -56.12 -43.64
C TYR A 332 -68.38 -57.03 -43.63
N LEU A 333 -68.30 -57.89 -42.63
CA LEU A 333 -67.22 -58.86 -42.44
C LEU A 333 -67.72 -60.24 -42.89
N VAL A 334 -67.16 -60.78 -43.97
CA VAL A 334 -67.55 -62.08 -44.54
C VAL A 334 -66.46 -63.10 -44.25
N ALA A 335 -66.83 -64.22 -43.63
CA ALA A 335 -65.85 -65.25 -43.30
C ALA A 335 -65.17 -65.77 -44.57
N HIS A 336 -63.85 -65.91 -44.54
CA HIS A 336 -63.04 -66.51 -45.60
C HIS A 336 -62.01 -67.47 -44.98
N SER A 337 -61.37 -68.31 -45.80
CA SER A 337 -60.42 -69.33 -45.35
C SER A 337 -58.97 -69.02 -45.70
N HIS A 338 -58.35 -68.03 -45.04
CA HIS A 338 -56.89 -67.98 -44.87
C HIS A 338 -56.58 -67.67 -43.39
N GLY A 339 -55.55 -68.32 -42.85
CA GLY A 339 -55.06 -68.07 -41.48
C GLY A 339 -55.88 -68.67 -40.32
N THR A 340 -55.22 -68.86 -39.17
CA THR A 340 -55.82 -69.37 -37.92
C THR A 340 -56.19 -68.27 -36.91
N GLN A 341 -56.01 -66.99 -37.26
CA GLN A 341 -56.16 -65.89 -36.29
C GLN A 341 -57.00 -64.69 -36.73
N ASP A 342 -57.29 -64.47 -38.02
CA ASP A 342 -58.21 -63.43 -38.50
C ASP A 342 -58.74 -63.82 -39.89
N GLY A 343 -60.05 -64.08 -40.00
CA GLY A 343 -60.63 -64.83 -41.12
C GLY A 343 -61.77 -64.11 -41.85
N TYR A 344 -61.76 -62.78 -41.92
CA TYR A 344 -62.82 -62.02 -42.60
C TYR A 344 -62.31 -61.12 -43.72
N ASP A 345 -63.03 -61.14 -44.84
CA ASP A 345 -62.97 -60.13 -45.89
C ASP A 345 -63.93 -58.98 -45.57
N GLU A 346 -63.51 -57.75 -45.83
CA GLU A 346 -64.25 -56.53 -45.47
C GLU A 346 -64.89 -55.90 -46.70
N TYR A 347 -66.19 -55.59 -46.62
CA TYR A 347 -66.97 -55.03 -47.72
C TYR A 347 -67.80 -53.82 -47.30
N ILE A 348 -68.06 -52.91 -48.25
CA ILE A 348 -69.05 -51.82 -48.10
C ILE A 348 -70.03 -51.82 -49.26
N TRP A 349 -71.20 -51.22 -49.05
CA TRP A 349 -72.19 -51.00 -50.09
C TRP A 349 -72.12 -49.57 -50.62
N VAL A 350 -71.69 -49.41 -51.87
CA VAL A 350 -71.51 -48.12 -52.53
C VAL A 350 -72.01 -48.21 -53.97
N ASN A 351 -72.71 -47.18 -54.44
CA ASN A 351 -73.27 -47.11 -55.80
C ASN A 351 -74.05 -48.36 -56.23
N ASP A 352 -74.88 -48.88 -55.32
CA ASP A 352 -75.71 -50.08 -55.52
C ASP A 352 -74.91 -51.36 -55.85
N ALA A 353 -73.66 -51.44 -55.39
CA ALA A 353 -72.79 -52.60 -55.51
C ALA A 353 -71.96 -52.85 -54.24
N TRP A 354 -71.49 -54.09 -54.08
CA TRP A 354 -70.52 -54.47 -53.05
C TRP A 354 -69.10 -54.15 -53.51
N GLU A 355 -68.34 -53.47 -52.66
CA GLU A 355 -66.92 -53.22 -52.87
C GLU A 355 -66.12 -53.82 -51.72
N LYS A 356 -65.15 -54.69 -52.04
CA LYS A 356 -64.20 -55.23 -51.06
C LYS A 356 -63.17 -54.15 -50.74
N ILE A 357 -63.06 -53.78 -49.47
CA ILE A 357 -62.16 -52.72 -49.01
C ILE A 357 -60.94 -53.25 -48.26
N GLY A 358 -60.97 -54.51 -47.85
CA GLY A 358 -59.87 -55.10 -47.09
C GLY A 358 -60.07 -56.56 -46.77
N SER A 359 -59.12 -57.09 -46.01
CA SER A 359 -59.19 -58.39 -45.33
C SER A 359 -58.42 -58.25 -44.01
N THR A 360 -58.83 -59.03 -43.02
CA THR A 360 -58.21 -59.02 -41.69
C THR A 360 -56.92 -59.86 -41.60
N ASP A 361 -56.50 -60.51 -42.69
CA ASP A 361 -55.26 -61.29 -42.76
C ASP A 361 -53.99 -60.45 -42.60
N ILE A 362 -53.09 -60.88 -41.70
CA ILE A 362 -51.76 -60.31 -41.50
C ILE A 362 -50.68 -61.28 -42.01
N ASN A 363 -49.96 -60.91 -43.08
CA ASN A 363 -48.84 -61.70 -43.58
C ASN A 363 -47.55 -61.37 -42.82
N LEU A 364 -47.10 -62.29 -41.95
CA LEU A 364 -45.86 -62.16 -41.18
C LEU A 364 -44.67 -62.93 -41.79
N THR A 365 -44.79 -63.44 -43.01
CA THR A 365 -43.80 -64.35 -43.62
C THR A 365 -42.41 -63.72 -43.76
N ASP A 366 -42.33 -62.40 -43.95
CA ASP A 366 -41.07 -61.67 -44.11
C ASP A 366 -40.44 -61.22 -42.78
N TYR A 367 -41.07 -61.51 -41.64
CA TYR A 367 -40.57 -61.16 -40.32
C TYR A 367 -39.77 -62.31 -39.70
N ALA A 368 -38.64 -61.98 -39.07
CA ALA A 368 -37.78 -62.95 -38.38
C ALA A 368 -38.49 -63.59 -37.19
N LYS A 369 -38.36 -64.91 -37.04
CA LYS A 369 -38.87 -65.63 -35.87
C LYS A 369 -37.92 -65.46 -34.70
N LYS A 370 -38.45 -65.63 -33.48
CA LYS A 370 -37.63 -65.62 -32.26
C LYS A 370 -36.47 -66.62 -32.31
N SER A 371 -36.70 -67.80 -32.92
CA SER A 371 -35.66 -68.81 -33.15
C SER A 371 -34.52 -68.32 -34.04
N ASP A 372 -34.86 -67.56 -35.08
CA ASP A 372 -33.89 -67.07 -36.06
C ASP A 372 -32.97 -66.05 -35.39
N VAL A 373 -33.52 -65.17 -34.54
CA VAL A 373 -32.76 -64.22 -33.73
C VAL A 373 -31.86 -64.93 -32.72
N THR A 374 -32.36 -65.94 -32.00
CA THR A 374 -31.55 -66.72 -31.05
C THR A 374 -30.37 -67.42 -31.73
N ALA A 375 -30.60 -68.03 -32.90
CA ALA A 375 -29.55 -68.72 -33.64
C ALA A 375 -28.45 -67.79 -34.16
N GLU A 376 -28.76 -66.54 -34.53
CA GLU A 376 -27.73 -65.58 -34.92
C GLU A 376 -26.93 -65.04 -33.73
N ILE A 377 -27.55 -64.87 -32.55
CA ILE A 377 -26.85 -64.45 -31.33
C ILE A 377 -25.84 -65.50 -30.87
N GLU A 378 -26.22 -66.79 -30.89
CA GLU A 378 -25.32 -67.89 -30.51
C GLU A 378 -24.05 -67.97 -31.39
N LYS A 379 -24.07 -67.43 -32.62
CA LYS A 379 -22.88 -67.38 -33.49
C LYS A 379 -21.86 -66.31 -33.07
N LEU A 380 -22.25 -65.35 -32.22
CA LEU A 380 -21.40 -64.25 -31.76
C LEU A 380 -20.58 -64.62 -30.52
N ASP A 381 -21.04 -65.60 -29.75
CA ASP A 381 -20.34 -66.09 -28.56
C ASP A 381 -19.05 -66.83 -28.94
N VAL A 382 -17.99 -66.59 -28.17
CA VAL A 382 -16.70 -67.27 -28.31
C VAL A 382 -16.46 -68.13 -27.08
N ASP A 383 -16.04 -69.37 -27.28
CA ASP A 383 -15.64 -70.27 -26.20
C ASP A 383 -14.53 -69.64 -25.34
N GLU A 384 -14.53 -69.98 -24.05
CA GLU A 384 -13.54 -69.50 -23.09
C GLU A 384 -12.10 -69.78 -23.55
N LEU A 385 -11.27 -68.74 -23.71
CA LEU A 385 -9.88 -68.87 -24.11
C LEU A 385 -8.93 -68.87 -22.91
N ALA A 386 -8.36 -70.04 -22.59
CA ALA A 386 -7.34 -70.17 -21.52
C ALA A 386 -5.97 -69.59 -21.94
N ILE A 387 -5.35 -68.75 -21.11
CA ILE A 387 -3.98 -68.22 -21.31
C ILE A 387 -2.97 -69.08 -20.54
N GLY A 388 -1.97 -69.64 -21.23
CA GLY A 388 -0.97 -70.51 -20.63
C GLY A 388 0.15 -69.75 -19.89
N VAL A 389 0.94 -70.48 -19.09
CA VAL A 389 2.14 -69.94 -18.45
C VAL A 389 3.13 -69.47 -19.52
N GLY A 390 3.59 -68.21 -19.44
CA GLY A 390 4.49 -67.62 -20.43
C GLY A 390 3.80 -66.97 -21.64
N GLU A 391 2.46 -66.88 -21.63
CA GLU A 391 1.66 -66.22 -22.65
C GLU A 391 0.95 -64.98 -22.09
N THR A 392 0.64 -64.01 -22.96
CA THR A 392 -0.33 -62.93 -22.69
C THR A 392 -1.26 -62.78 -23.88
N VAL A 393 -2.37 -62.06 -23.69
CA VAL A 393 -3.21 -61.65 -24.80
C VAL A 393 -2.43 -60.65 -25.66
N LYS A 394 -2.39 -60.90 -26.97
CA LYS A 394 -1.79 -60.02 -27.96
C LYS A 394 -2.81 -59.01 -28.46
N THR A 395 -3.96 -59.51 -28.89
CA THR A 395 -5.07 -58.69 -29.38
C THR A 395 -6.40 -59.32 -29.03
N ILE A 396 -7.40 -58.46 -28.85
CA ILE A 396 -8.82 -58.78 -28.89
C ILE A 396 -9.38 -57.97 -30.06
N SER A 397 -10.08 -58.63 -30.98
CA SER A 397 -10.72 -57.99 -32.13
C SER A 397 -12.14 -58.48 -32.30
N GLU A 398 -13.00 -57.63 -32.85
CA GLU A 398 -14.34 -57.98 -33.27
C GLU A 398 -14.46 -57.74 -34.78
N ALA A 399 -14.97 -58.73 -35.52
CA ALA A 399 -15.31 -58.60 -36.92
C ALA A 399 -16.68 -59.26 -37.14
N ASP A 400 -17.61 -58.51 -37.72
CA ASP A 400 -18.99 -58.94 -37.97
C ASP A 400 -19.68 -59.53 -36.72
N GLY A 401 -19.45 -58.90 -35.56
CA GLY A 401 -20.01 -59.29 -34.26
C GLY A 401 -19.34 -60.51 -33.61
N LYS A 402 -18.38 -61.16 -34.27
CA LYS A 402 -17.63 -62.29 -33.71
C LYS A 402 -16.36 -61.81 -33.04
N ILE A 403 -16.21 -62.12 -31.76
CA ILE A 403 -14.99 -61.83 -31.00
C ILE A 403 -13.88 -62.82 -31.43
N ALA A 404 -12.64 -62.35 -31.49
CA ALA A 404 -11.46 -63.18 -31.71
C ALA A 404 -10.34 -62.70 -30.80
N VAL A 405 -9.69 -63.63 -30.10
CA VAL A 405 -8.59 -63.33 -29.19
C VAL A 405 -7.34 -64.06 -29.66
N THR A 406 -6.24 -63.32 -29.84
CA THR A 406 -4.93 -63.90 -30.21
C THR A 406 -3.94 -63.79 -29.06
N LYS A 407 -3.08 -64.80 -28.92
CA LYS A 407 -2.07 -64.87 -27.87
C LYS A 407 -0.71 -64.39 -28.37
N GLN A 408 0.15 -63.95 -27.46
CA GLN A 408 1.58 -63.76 -27.68
C GLN A 408 2.37 -64.40 -26.55
N SER A 409 3.59 -64.84 -26.85
CA SER A 409 4.55 -65.19 -25.80
C SER A 409 5.01 -63.94 -25.06
N ILE A 410 5.31 -64.06 -23.77
CA ILE A 410 6.02 -63.03 -23.01
C ILE A 410 7.44 -62.93 -23.60
N GLN A 411 7.71 -61.86 -24.34
CA GLN A 411 8.97 -61.64 -25.03
C GLN A 411 9.98 -60.97 -24.09
N ILE A 412 10.58 -61.73 -23.18
CA ILE A 412 11.94 -61.42 -22.72
C ILE A 412 12.85 -62.14 -23.70
N THR A 413 13.34 -61.42 -24.70
CA THR A 413 14.30 -62.00 -25.65
C THR A 413 15.57 -62.36 -24.91
N GLN A 414 16.13 -63.56 -25.16
CA GLN A 414 17.39 -63.99 -24.56
C GLN A 414 18.49 -62.93 -24.72
N SER A 415 18.54 -62.19 -25.85
CA SER A 415 19.47 -61.06 -26.06
C SER A 415 19.39 -59.94 -25.02
N GLN A 416 18.26 -59.75 -24.33
CA GLN A 416 18.10 -58.74 -23.28
C GLN A 416 18.67 -59.18 -21.93
N VAL A 417 18.97 -60.47 -21.76
CA VAL A 417 19.56 -61.06 -20.54
C VAL A 417 20.92 -61.71 -20.81
N THR A 418 21.27 -61.97 -22.07
CA THR A 418 22.58 -62.46 -22.51
C THR A 418 23.64 -61.39 -22.22
N GLY A 419 24.69 -61.76 -21.47
CA GLY A 419 25.82 -60.89 -21.16
C GLY A 419 25.67 -60.15 -19.83
N LEU A 420 24.54 -60.24 -19.14
CA LEU A 420 24.42 -59.77 -17.74
C LEU A 420 25.28 -60.62 -16.79
N ASP A 421 25.35 -61.91 -17.05
CA ASP A 421 26.27 -62.87 -16.42
C ASP A 421 27.73 -62.44 -16.61
N THR A 422 28.13 -62.16 -17.87
CA THR A 422 29.48 -61.66 -18.19
C THR A 422 29.77 -60.29 -17.58
N ALA A 423 28.80 -59.37 -17.60
CA ALA A 423 28.97 -58.03 -17.03
C ALA A 423 29.08 -58.06 -15.50
N LEU A 424 28.35 -58.96 -14.84
CA LEU A 424 28.45 -59.18 -13.40
C LEU A 424 29.78 -59.84 -13.03
N ALA A 425 30.19 -60.87 -13.77
CA ALA A 425 31.48 -61.51 -13.61
C ALA A 425 32.63 -60.52 -13.82
N GLY A 426 32.61 -59.71 -14.88
CA GLY A 426 33.64 -58.70 -15.14
C GLY A 426 33.75 -57.61 -14.06
N LYS A 427 32.64 -57.26 -13.39
CA LYS A 427 32.67 -56.38 -12.20
C LYS A 427 33.24 -57.07 -10.96
N GLN A 428 33.05 -58.38 -10.81
CA GLN A 428 33.70 -59.18 -9.76
C GLN A 428 35.20 -59.39 -10.04
N ASP A 429 35.59 -59.62 -11.30
CA ASP A 429 36.98 -59.85 -11.72
C ASP A 429 37.86 -58.59 -11.62
N SER A 430 37.23 -57.40 -11.61
CA SER A 430 37.93 -56.13 -11.37
C SER A 430 38.39 -55.97 -9.91
N LEU A 431 37.90 -56.83 -9.00
CA LEU A 431 38.38 -56.94 -7.63
C LEU A 431 39.41 -58.07 -7.58
N THR A 432 40.58 -57.79 -7.00
CA THR A 432 41.54 -58.87 -6.66
C THR A 432 40.89 -59.85 -5.67
N THR A 433 41.41 -61.09 -5.61
CA THR A 433 40.90 -62.13 -4.68
C THR A 433 40.79 -61.61 -3.24
N ASP A 434 41.76 -60.81 -2.82
CA ASP A 434 41.80 -60.23 -1.47
C ASP A 434 40.77 -59.10 -1.30
N GLN A 435 40.55 -58.27 -2.32
CA GLN A 435 39.52 -57.23 -2.31
C GLN A 435 38.11 -57.83 -2.29
N LEU A 436 37.88 -58.89 -3.07
CA LEU A 436 36.61 -59.60 -3.10
C LEU A 436 36.33 -60.27 -1.76
N ALA A 437 37.34 -60.92 -1.16
CA ALA A 437 37.23 -61.50 0.18
C ALA A 437 36.98 -60.43 1.26
N ALA A 438 37.63 -59.27 1.16
CA ALA A 438 37.47 -58.19 2.13
C ALA A 438 36.10 -57.52 2.07
N VAL A 439 35.54 -57.32 0.87
CA VAL A 439 34.19 -56.78 0.68
C VAL A 439 33.13 -57.76 1.17
N ASN A 440 33.31 -59.05 0.87
CA ASN A 440 32.36 -60.09 1.27
C ASN A 440 32.43 -60.43 2.77
N SER A 441 33.53 -60.16 3.46
CA SER A 441 33.68 -60.51 4.89
C SER A 441 33.15 -59.44 5.87
N GLY A 442 32.83 -58.23 5.41
CA GLY A 442 32.48 -57.09 6.29
C GLY A 442 33.61 -56.62 7.23
N ILE A 443 33.32 -55.61 8.08
CA ILE A 443 34.20 -55.21 9.20
C ILE A 443 33.92 -56.14 10.38
N THR A 444 34.91 -56.95 10.73
CA THR A 444 34.84 -57.90 11.86
C THR A 444 35.70 -57.42 13.03
N ALA A 445 35.39 -57.88 14.23
CA ALA A 445 36.14 -57.54 15.45
C ALA A 445 37.64 -57.89 15.34
N ASP A 446 37.97 -58.98 14.65
CA ASP A 446 39.37 -59.42 14.44
C ASP A 446 40.17 -58.45 13.55
N LYS A 447 39.49 -57.80 12.58
CA LYS A 447 40.13 -56.78 11.72
C LYS A 447 40.38 -55.47 12.48
N VAL A 448 39.49 -55.11 13.41
CA VAL A 448 39.70 -53.96 14.31
C VAL A 448 40.89 -54.23 15.22
N ALA A 449 40.95 -55.43 15.83
CA ALA A 449 42.07 -55.84 16.68
C ALA A 449 43.43 -55.87 15.94
N THR A 450 43.44 -56.24 14.66
CA THR A 450 44.66 -56.20 13.82
C THR A 450 45.15 -54.77 13.57
N TYR A 451 44.23 -53.82 13.42
CA TYR A 451 44.57 -52.40 13.21
C TYR A 451 45.10 -51.76 14.49
N ASP A 452 44.52 -52.09 15.64
CA ASP A 452 45.01 -51.66 16.96
C ASP A 452 46.41 -52.24 17.25
N GLY A 453 46.64 -53.52 16.90
CA GLY A 453 47.97 -54.15 17.03
C GLY A 453 49.07 -53.50 16.16
N TYR A 454 48.72 -52.88 15.03
CA TYR A 454 49.67 -52.11 14.20
C TYR A 454 50.10 -50.79 14.86
N ALA A 455 49.25 -50.21 15.71
CA ALA A 455 49.57 -49.01 16.49
C ALA A 455 50.47 -49.34 17.68
N ASP A 456 50.20 -50.47 18.35
CA ASP A 456 50.98 -50.96 19.49
C ASP A 456 52.39 -51.41 19.06
N GLY A 457 52.52 -52.12 17.93
CA GLY A 457 53.82 -52.58 17.40
C GLY A 457 54.80 -51.47 16.98
N LYS A 458 54.34 -50.20 16.92
CA LYS A 458 55.23 -49.03 16.77
C LYS A 458 55.71 -48.47 18.09
N GLN A 459 54.99 -48.67 19.20
CA GLN A 459 55.40 -48.23 20.54
C GLN A 459 56.48 -49.15 21.12
N ASP A 460 56.44 -50.45 20.79
CA ASP A 460 57.39 -51.47 21.25
C ASP A 460 58.84 -51.31 20.71
N LYS A 461 59.03 -50.46 19.69
CA LYS A 461 60.36 -50.15 19.13
C LYS A 461 61.10 -49.05 19.90
N LEU A 462 60.45 -48.42 20.88
CA LEU A 462 61.06 -47.46 21.80
C LEU A 462 61.48 -48.20 23.07
N THR A 463 62.72 -47.99 23.51
CA THR A 463 63.16 -48.48 24.83
C THR A 463 62.29 -47.89 25.93
N ALA A 464 62.16 -48.55 27.09
CA ALA A 464 61.36 -48.05 28.21
C ALA A 464 61.70 -46.60 28.61
N VAL A 465 62.97 -46.20 28.43
CA VAL A 465 63.43 -44.82 28.65
C VAL A 465 62.88 -43.87 27.58
N GLN A 466 62.89 -44.27 26.31
CA GLN A 466 62.34 -43.46 25.21
C GLN A 466 60.82 -43.32 25.30
N LEU A 467 60.13 -44.41 25.65
CA LEU A 467 58.68 -44.40 25.85
C LEU A 467 58.28 -43.47 27.01
N ASN A 468 58.98 -43.55 28.15
CA ASN A 468 58.76 -42.63 29.27
C ASN A 468 59.13 -41.18 28.92
N ALA A 469 60.17 -40.95 28.12
CA ALA A 469 60.57 -39.60 27.72
C ALA A 469 59.50 -38.93 26.84
N VAL A 470 58.95 -39.66 25.86
CA VAL A 470 57.86 -39.20 24.99
C VAL A 470 56.59 -38.93 25.81
N ASN A 471 56.24 -39.84 26.73
CA ASN A 471 55.02 -39.72 27.53
C ASN A 471 55.12 -38.65 28.63
N SER A 472 56.32 -38.31 29.10
CA SER A 472 56.52 -37.32 30.18
C SER A 472 56.43 -35.85 29.76
N GLY A 473 56.37 -35.53 28.46
CA GLY A 473 56.32 -34.15 27.95
C GLY A 473 57.56 -33.28 28.26
N ILE A 474 57.54 -32.02 27.78
CA ILE A 474 58.51 -30.98 28.17
C ILE A 474 57.99 -30.30 29.43
N THR A 475 58.71 -30.48 30.53
CA THR A 475 58.38 -29.85 31.83
C THR A 475 59.35 -28.73 32.13
N SER A 476 58.95 -27.74 32.91
CA SER A 476 59.80 -26.61 33.31
C SER A 476 61.12 -27.07 33.95
N ALA A 477 61.11 -28.19 34.69
CA ALA A 477 62.33 -28.77 35.26
C ALA A 477 63.33 -29.30 34.21
N LYS A 478 62.84 -29.83 33.07
CA LYS A 478 63.70 -30.26 31.95
C LYS A 478 64.28 -29.06 31.19
N VAL A 479 63.51 -27.98 31.07
CA VAL A 479 63.98 -26.71 30.47
C VAL A 479 65.09 -26.11 31.34
N THR A 480 64.89 -26.02 32.66
CA THR A 480 65.90 -25.51 33.61
C THR A 480 67.20 -26.34 33.63
N LYS A 481 67.13 -27.66 33.37
CA LYS A 481 68.33 -28.51 33.25
C LYS A 481 69.14 -28.23 31.97
N TYR A 482 68.45 -27.93 30.87
CA TYR A 482 69.11 -27.57 29.61
C TYR A 482 69.75 -26.19 29.67
N ASP A 483 69.10 -25.21 30.30
CA ASP A 483 69.67 -23.88 30.55
C ASP A 483 70.95 -23.97 31.43
N GLY A 484 71.02 -24.95 32.34
CA GLY A 484 72.22 -25.22 33.16
C GLY A 484 73.44 -25.77 32.39
N TYR A 485 73.25 -26.32 31.18
CA TYR A 485 74.38 -26.80 30.36
C TYR A 485 75.19 -25.66 29.76
N GLU A 486 74.59 -24.50 29.49
CA GLU A 486 75.30 -23.30 29.02
C GLU A 486 76.31 -22.81 30.08
N ALA A 487 75.91 -22.77 31.35
CA ALA A 487 76.79 -22.43 32.47
C ALA A 487 77.94 -23.45 32.66
N THR A 488 77.72 -24.72 32.32
CA THR A 488 78.73 -25.80 32.45
C THR A 488 79.75 -25.78 31.31
N ILE A 489 79.36 -25.30 30.13
CA ILE A 489 80.24 -25.15 28.96
C ILE A 489 81.17 -23.95 29.14
N ASN A 490 80.62 -22.80 29.56
CA ASN A 490 81.42 -21.61 29.83
C ASN A 490 82.42 -21.84 30.97
N GLY A 491 82.02 -22.53 32.05
CA GLY A 491 82.92 -22.88 33.16
C GLY A 491 84.02 -23.91 32.87
N LYS A 492 84.09 -24.49 31.65
CA LYS A 492 85.21 -25.36 31.21
C LYS A 492 86.27 -24.60 30.41
N GLN A 493 85.94 -23.48 29.77
CA GLN A 493 86.93 -22.59 29.14
C GLN A 493 87.76 -21.85 30.19
N ASP A 494 87.18 -21.53 31.34
CA ASP A 494 87.86 -20.88 32.48
C ASP A 494 88.85 -21.79 33.24
N LYS A 495 88.94 -23.09 32.90
CA LYS A 495 89.80 -24.07 33.61
C LYS A 495 91.18 -24.27 32.98
N ILE A 496 91.48 -23.63 31.83
CA ILE A 496 92.84 -23.57 31.29
C ILE A 496 93.52 -22.38 31.97
N THR A 497 94.17 -22.65 33.10
CA THR A 497 94.87 -21.63 33.91
C THR A 497 96.37 -21.93 33.98
N ALA A 498 97.15 -21.04 34.60
CA ALA A 498 98.59 -21.27 34.79
C ALA A 498 98.88 -22.54 35.62
N GLU A 499 98.02 -22.90 36.58
CA GLU A 499 98.12 -24.15 37.36
C GLU A 499 97.57 -25.39 36.65
N ASN A 500 96.64 -25.25 35.70
CA ASN A 500 95.98 -26.38 35.02
C ASN A 500 96.20 -26.32 33.51
N LYS A 501 97.44 -26.61 33.10
CA LYS A 501 97.85 -26.59 31.70
C LYS A 501 97.40 -27.85 30.97
N LEU A 502 97.08 -27.69 29.67
CA LEU A 502 96.88 -28.81 28.77
C LEU A 502 98.19 -29.57 28.58
N SER A 503 98.10 -30.91 28.63
CA SER A 503 99.26 -31.77 28.34
C SER A 503 99.75 -31.53 26.92
N ALA A 504 101.06 -31.40 26.73
CA ALA A 504 101.68 -31.24 25.42
C ALA A 504 101.39 -32.43 24.47
N THR A 505 101.11 -33.62 25.02
CA THR A 505 100.70 -34.80 24.24
C THR A 505 99.32 -34.69 23.59
N LEU A 506 98.50 -33.72 24.01
CA LEU A 506 97.18 -33.45 23.43
C LEU A 506 97.25 -32.32 22.39
N ILE A 507 98.45 -31.83 22.07
CA ILE A 507 98.69 -30.72 21.15
C ILE A 507 99.60 -31.24 20.03
N ASP A 508 99.03 -31.47 18.85
CA ASP A 508 99.80 -31.87 17.67
C ASP A 508 100.56 -30.69 17.06
N GLY A 509 101.74 -30.96 16.47
CA GLY A 509 102.52 -29.98 15.70
C GLY A 509 103.57 -29.19 16.49
N LEU A 510 103.83 -29.51 17.76
CA LEU A 510 104.91 -28.89 18.53
C LEU A 510 106.30 -29.32 18.03
N ALA A 511 107.21 -28.35 17.83
CA ALA A 511 108.61 -28.64 17.55
C ALA A 511 109.32 -29.24 18.77
N THR A 512 110.37 -30.06 18.56
CA THR A 512 111.05 -30.81 19.63
C THR A 512 111.53 -29.92 20.78
N VAL A 513 112.08 -28.75 20.45
CA VAL A 513 112.53 -27.73 21.42
C VAL A 513 111.43 -27.29 22.39
N ALA A 514 110.16 -27.28 21.94
CA ALA A 514 109.03 -26.85 22.77
C ALA A 514 108.68 -27.87 23.87
N THR A 515 109.16 -29.11 23.75
CA THR A 515 108.96 -30.16 24.75
C THR A 515 110.22 -30.46 25.56
N SER A 516 111.40 -30.34 24.96
CA SER A 516 112.67 -30.64 25.64
C SER A 516 113.25 -29.43 26.37
N GLY A 517 112.93 -28.20 25.94
CA GLY A 517 113.59 -26.97 26.41
C GLY A 517 115.07 -26.87 26.07
N SER A 518 115.60 -27.78 25.23
CA SER A 518 117.02 -27.90 24.93
C SER A 518 117.44 -26.91 23.86
N TYR A 519 118.47 -26.10 24.15
CA TYR A 519 119.10 -25.23 23.14
C TYR A 519 119.70 -26.00 21.95
N ASN A 520 119.97 -27.30 22.13
CA ASN A 520 120.47 -28.15 21.05
C ASN A 520 119.40 -28.55 20.04
N ASP A 521 118.12 -28.35 20.37
CA ASP A 521 117.00 -28.72 19.52
C ASP A 521 116.64 -27.59 18.53
N LEU A 522 117.36 -26.46 18.60
CA LEU A 522 117.28 -25.35 17.66
C LEU A 522 118.23 -25.56 16.47
N THR A 523 117.70 -25.42 15.27
CA THR A 523 118.49 -25.29 14.04
C THR A 523 119.01 -23.84 13.91
N ASP A 524 120.21 -23.64 13.34
CA ASP A 524 120.83 -22.33 13.08
C ASP A 524 121.15 -21.45 14.30
N LYS A 525 121.71 -22.07 15.37
CA LYS A 525 122.06 -21.35 16.60
C LYS A 525 123.41 -20.60 16.52
N PRO A 526 123.51 -19.36 17.04
CA PRO A 526 124.78 -18.64 17.18
C PRO A 526 125.77 -19.37 18.11
N THR A 527 127.08 -19.25 17.87
CA THR A 527 128.11 -19.80 18.77
C THR A 527 128.15 -19.00 20.08
N ILE A 528 127.95 -19.65 21.24
CA ILE A 528 128.02 -19.00 22.55
C ILE A 528 129.50 -18.74 22.92
N PRO A 529 129.93 -17.49 23.21
CA PRO A 529 131.28 -17.19 23.69
C PRO A 529 131.54 -17.81 25.07
N ASP A 530 132.73 -18.39 25.30
CA ASP A 530 133.14 -18.95 26.59
C ASP A 530 133.89 -17.94 27.47
N ALA A 531 134.12 -18.30 28.74
CA ALA A 531 134.41 -17.42 29.88
C ALA A 531 135.80 -16.72 29.90
N ALA A 532 136.38 -16.39 28.75
CA ALA A 532 137.69 -15.72 28.68
C ALA A 532 137.63 -14.18 28.52
N ASN A 533 136.45 -13.56 28.39
CA ASN A 533 136.32 -12.13 28.02
C ASN A 533 135.67 -11.18 29.06
N ASN A 534 135.60 -11.57 30.35
CA ASN A 534 135.07 -10.71 31.43
C ASN A 534 136.19 -9.96 32.19
N ALA A 535 136.71 -8.86 31.64
CA ALA A 535 137.67 -8.00 32.36
C ALA A 535 136.98 -7.14 33.44
N ALA A 536 137.56 -7.08 34.64
CA ALA A 536 137.04 -6.33 35.80
C ALA A 536 136.92 -4.81 35.54
N LEU A 537 135.85 -4.18 36.04
CA LEU A 537 135.66 -2.73 35.96
C LEU A 537 136.46 -2.05 37.08
N LYS A 538 137.34 -1.12 36.67
CA LYS A 538 138.22 -0.37 37.56
C LYS A 538 137.86 1.12 37.53
N ASP A 539 138.04 1.81 38.64
CA ASP A 539 137.93 3.27 38.66
C ASP A 539 139.19 3.93 38.08
N THR A 540 139.17 5.25 38.02
CA THR A 540 140.28 6.07 37.49
C THR A 540 141.58 5.93 38.30
N SER A 541 141.53 5.39 39.52
CA SER A 541 142.69 5.08 40.37
C SER A 541 143.23 3.66 40.17
N GLY A 542 142.58 2.85 39.31
CA GLY A 542 142.96 1.48 39.02
C GLY A 542 142.48 0.47 40.05
N ALA A 543 141.69 0.90 41.04
CA ALA A 543 141.04 0.03 42.01
C ALA A 543 139.81 -0.63 41.38
N THR A 544 139.67 -1.93 41.61
CA THR A 544 138.51 -2.68 41.12
C THR A 544 137.27 -2.27 41.91
N ILE A 545 136.41 -1.49 41.26
CA ILE A 545 135.13 -1.03 41.83
C ILE A 545 134.00 -2.01 41.60
N PHE A 546 134.19 -2.98 40.69
CA PHE A 546 133.22 -4.04 40.47
C PHE A 546 133.89 -5.33 39.96
N THR A 547 133.70 -6.42 40.70
CA THR A 547 133.95 -7.78 40.20
C THR A 547 132.66 -8.57 40.42
N ALA A 548 131.97 -8.92 39.35
CA ALA A 548 130.89 -9.89 39.44
C ALA A 548 131.52 -11.29 39.40
N ASP A 549 131.84 -11.82 40.57
CA ASP A 549 131.87 -13.27 40.76
C ASP A 549 130.43 -13.73 40.99
N ALA A 550 130.09 -14.86 40.38
CA ALA A 550 128.74 -15.40 40.41
C ALA A 550 128.47 -15.98 41.81
N SER A 551 127.30 -15.66 42.36
CA SER A 551 126.67 -16.40 43.48
C SER A 551 127.06 -16.02 44.93
N GLU A 552 127.01 -14.75 45.34
CA GLU A 552 126.49 -14.28 46.67
C GLU A 552 126.69 -12.75 46.85
N ASP A 553 125.97 -12.15 47.81
CA ASP A 553 125.57 -10.73 47.90
C ASP A 553 126.61 -9.64 47.56
N VAL A 554 126.21 -8.71 46.69
CA VAL A 554 126.98 -7.52 46.33
C VAL A 554 126.92 -6.50 47.48
N THR A 555 128.03 -6.28 48.16
CA THR A 555 128.18 -5.22 49.18
C THR A 555 128.60 -3.92 48.51
N ILE A 556 127.67 -2.95 48.40
CA ILE A 556 127.97 -1.61 47.91
C ILE A 556 128.17 -0.69 49.12
N THR A 557 129.40 -0.22 49.33
CA THR A 557 129.71 0.84 50.29
C THR A 557 129.40 2.19 49.64
N VAL A 558 128.26 2.79 49.98
CA VAL A 558 127.97 4.18 49.58
C VAL A 558 128.67 5.11 50.57
N ILE A 559 129.71 5.80 50.10
CA ILE A 559 130.40 6.85 50.86
C ILE A 559 129.55 8.13 50.72
N ASP A 560 128.97 8.59 51.83
CA ASP A 560 128.32 9.91 51.92
C ASP A 560 129.39 11.01 51.85
N CYS A 561 129.21 11.95 50.92
CA CYS A 561 129.92 13.22 50.93
C CYS A 561 128.92 14.37 50.77
N GLY A 562 128.14 14.62 51.81
CA GLY A 562 127.40 15.86 51.96
C GLY A 562 128.30 17.09 51.78
N ASN A 563 127.82 18.08 51.05
CA ASN A 563 128.17 19.47 51.34
C ASN A 563 127.07 20.43 50.88
N ALA A 564 126.89 21.43 51.73
CA ALA A 564 125.89 22.47 51.70
C ALA A 564 126.17 23.56 50.66
N SER A 565 125.14 24.37 50.43
CA SER A 565 125.16 25.75 49.95
C SER A 565 125.56 26.02 48.49
N ALA A 566 124.58 26.47 47.70
CA ALA A 566 124.67 27.74 46.98
C ALA A 566 123.28 28.11 46.42
N THR A 567 122.87 29.35 46.71
CA THR A 567 121.85 30.16 46.02
C THR A 567 121.74 29.88 44.51
N TRP A 568 120.54 29.58 44.00
CA TRP A 568 119.58 30.48 43.33
C TRP A 568 118.20 29.81 43.27
#